data_AF-A0A2P9AN94-F1
#
_entry.id   AF-A0A2P9AN94-F1
#
_cell.length_a   1.000
_cell.length_b   1.000
_cell.length_c   1.000
_cell.angle_alpha   90.00
_cell.angle_beta   90.00
_cell.angle_gamma   90.00
#
_symmetry.space_group_name_H-M   'P 1'
#
loop_
_entity.id
_entity.type
_entity.pdbx_description
1 polymer ?
#
loop_
_entity_poly.entity_id
_entity_poly.type
_entity_poly.pdbx_seq_one_letter_code
_entity_poly.pdbx_strand_id
1 'polypeptide(L)' 'MVEESRLALHWQAHDLFYGLPIIVDEWLATGDVVVANGSRSILAEARISPAEDRKRRGVTGTDRWAPEMPWS' A
#
# COMPACT_ATOMS: atom_id res chain seq x y z
N MET A 1 -4.06 2.74 16.78
CA MET A 1 -2.77 2.58 16.06
C MET A 1 -3.01 1.56 14.98
N VAL A 2 -2.75 1.89 13.71
CA VAL A 2 -2.79 0.88 12.64
C VAL A 2 -1.50 0.10 12.72
N GLU A 3 -1.58 -1.22 12.67
CA GLU A 3 -0.42 -2.09 12.62
C GLU A 3 0.26 -1.90 11.25
N GLU A 4 1.53 -1.48 11.22
CA GLU A 4 2.25 -1.14 9.97
C GLU A 4 2.28 -2.32 8.97
N SER A 5 2.14 -3.55 9.45
CA SER A 5 2.03 -4.77 8.65
C SER A 5 0.79 -4.81 7.74
N ARG A 6 -0.18 -3.92 7.91
CA ARG A 6 -1.42 -3.85 7.10
C ARG A 6 -1.43 -2.76 6.04
N LEU A 7 -0.34 -2.00 5.90
CA LEU A 7 -0.21 -0.96 4.88
C LEU A 7 0.96 -1.29 3.94
N ALA A 8 0.71 -1.17 2.64
CA ALA A 8 1.76 -1.25 1.62
C ALA A 8 2.63 0.02 1.61
N LEU A 9 2.03 1.15 1.94
CA LEU A 9 2.69 2.46 1.97
C LEU A 9 1.95 3.35 2.95
N HIS A 10 2.66 4.18 3.72
CA HIS A 10 2.02 5.18 4.59
C HIS A 10 2.84 6.46 4.63
N TRP A 11 2.17 7.60 4.80
CA TRP A 11 2.84 8.90 4.88
C TRP A 11 2.04 9.87 5.73
N GLN A 12 2.73 10.92 6.20
CA GLN A 12 2.10 12.04 6.87
C GLN A 12 2.14 13.28 5.97
N ALA A 13 1.03 14.03 5.93
CA ALA A 13 0.96 15.33 5.27
C ALA A 13 -0.12 16.18 5.94
N HIS A 14 0.14 17.47 6.16
CA HIS A 14 -0.82 18.41 6.76
C HIS A 14 -1.44 17.89 8.07
N ASP A 15 -0.63 17.34 8.97
CA ASP A 15 -1.07 16.76 10.26
C ASP A 15 -2.04 15.57 10.15
N LEU A 16 -2.18 14.98 8.95
CA LEU A 16 -2.95 13.79 8.68
C LEU A 16 -2.06 12.62 8.30
N PHE A 17 -2.52 11.41 8.65
CA PHE A 17 -1.89 10.15 8.30
C PHE A 17 -2.66 9.47 7.18
N TYR A 18 -1.94 9.05 6.15
CA TYR A 18 -2.47 8.39 4.97
C TYR A 18 -1.78 7.04 4.79
N GLY A 19 -2.46 6.12 4.10
CA GLY A 19 -1.86 4.86 3.71
C GLY A 19 -2.57 4.18 2.55
N LEU A 20 -1.81 3.38 1.83
CA LEU A 20 -2.31 2.41 0.87
C LEU A 20 -2.43 1.05 1.56
N PRO A 21 -3.55 0.34 1.40
CA PRO A 21 -3.77 -0.95 2.04
C PRO A 21 -2.79 -2.00 1.50
N ILE A 22 -2.45 -3.00 2.31
CA ILE A 22 -1.50 -4.06 1.96
C ILE A 22 -1.87 -4.84 0.67
N ILE A 23 -3.15 -4.91 0.29
CA ILE A 23 -3.56 -5.57 -0.97
C ILE A 23 -2.96 -4.93 -2.22
N VAL A 24 -2.52 -3.66 -2.15
CA VAL A 24 -1.79 -3.04 -3.26
C VAL A 24 -0.55 -3.84 -3.64
N ASP A 25 0.14 -4.46 -2.66
CA ASP A 25 1.28 -5.35 -2.95
C ASP A 25 0.86 -6.57 -3.78
N GLU A 26 -0.35 -7.10 -3.57
CA GLU A 26 -0.86 -8.25 -4.33
C GLU A 26 -1.19 -7.86 -5.77
N TRP A 27 -1.88 -6.73 -5.97
CA TRP A 27 -2.18 -6.21 -7.31
C TRP A 27 -0.90 -5.92 -8.10
N LEU A 28 0.10 -5.33 -7.45
CA LEU A 28 1.40 -5.11 -8.10
C LEU A 28 2.11 -6.44 -8.42
N ALA A 29 1.98 -7.46 -7.57
CA ALA A 29 2.57 -8.78 -7.80
C ALA A 29 1.86 -9.56 -8.93
N THR A 30 0.58 -9.32 -9.18
CA THR A 30 -0.18 -9.90 -10.30
C THR A 30 0.07 -9.17 -11.63
N GLY A 31 0.81 -8.05 -11.60
CA GLY A 31 1.12 -7.23 -12.77
C GLY A 31 0.07 -6.16 -13.07
N ASP A 32 -0.86 -5.91 -12.14
CA ASP A 32 -1.82 -4.82 -12.26
C ASP A 32 -1.15 -3.45 -12.05
N VAL A 33 -1.77 -2.40 -12.59
CA VAL A 33 -1.35 -1.02 -12.41
C VAL A 33 -2.24 -0.35 -11.37
N VAL A 34 -1.63 0.13 -10.29
CA VAL A 34 -2.34 0.88 -9.23
C VAL A 34 -2.10 2.37 -9.42
N VAL A 35 -3.17 3.14 -9.54
CA VAL A 35 -3.13 4.61 -9.54
C VAL A 35 -3.69 5.11 -8.22
N ALA A 36 -2.88 5.84 -7.46
CA ALA A 36 -3.26 6.40 -6.17
C ALA A 36 -2.92 7.89 -6.10
N ASN A 37 -3.75 8.64 -5.39
CA ASN A 37 -3.45 10.03 -5.04
C ASN A 37 -2.54 10.06 -3.81
N GLY A 38 -1.41 10.76 -3.89
CA GLY A 38 -0.42 10.82 -2.83
C GLY A 38 0.39 12.11 -2.82
N SER A 39 1.15 12.31 -1.74
CA SER A 39 2.06 13.47 -1.59
C SER A 39 3.34 13.28 -2.40
N ARG A 40 4.00 14.38 -2.79
CA ARG A 40 5.36 14.30 -3.39
C ARG A 40 6.40 13.72 -2.43
N SER A 41 6.18 13.84 -1.11
CA SER A 41 7.09 13.30 -0.10
C SER A 41 7.19 11.77 -0.12
N ILE A 42 6.16 11.07 -0.60
CA ILE A 42 6.14 9.59 -0.60
C ILE A 42 6.73 8.97 -1.89
N LEU A 43 7.07 9.78 -2.89
CA LEU A 43 7.54 9.28 -4.19
C LEU A 43 8.84 8.47 -4.11
N ALA A 44 9.72 8.77 -3.15
CA ALA A 44 10.97 8.01 -3.00
C ALA A 44 10.71 6.59 -2.49
N GLU A 45 9.80 6.45 -1.51
CA GLU A 45 9.42 5.15 -0.94
C GLU A 45 8.57 4.34 -1.92
N ALA A 46 7.66 4.99 -2.66
CA ALA A 46 6.84 4.35 -3.69
C ALA A 46 7.64 3.77 -4.88
N ARG A 47 8.92 4.13 -5.02
CA ARG A 47 9.82 3.60 -6.07
C ARG A 47 10.57 2.34 -5.64
N ILE A 48 10.52 1.97 -4.36
CA ILE A 48 11.12 0.73 -3.87
C ILE A 48 10.33 -0.44 -4.46
N SER A 49 11.01 -1.52 -4.84
CA SER A 49 10.33 -2.72 -5.33
C SER A 49 9.36 -3.26 -4.26
N PRO A 50 8.09 -3.53 -4.58
CA PRO A 50 7.13 -4.06 -3.60
C PRO A 50 7.61 -5.35 -2.93
N ALA A 51 8.37 -6.19 -3.64
CA ALA A 51 8.94 -7.42 -3.09
C ALA A 51 10.06 -7.14 -2.06
N GLU A 52 10.91 -6.14 -2.32
CA GLU A 52 11.97 -5.73 -1.39
C GLU A 52 11.38 -5.08 -0.14
N ASP A 53 10.35 -4.28 -0.35
CA ASP A 53 9.65 -3.55 0.70
C ASP A 53 8.84 -4.49 1.62
N ARG A 54 8.13 -5.48 1.04
CA ARG A 54 7.44 -6.52 1.81
C ARG A 54 8.40 -7.33 2.69
N LYS A 55 9.62 -7.60 2.20
CA LYS A 55 10.67 -8.26 2.98
C LYS A 55 11.14 -7.40 4.15
N ARG A 56 11.29 -6.08 3.95
CA ARG A 56 11.62 -5.11 5.01
C ARG A 56 10.54 -5.05 6.08
N ARG A 57 9.26 -5.13 5.71
CA ARG A 57 8.12 -5.09 6.64
C ARG A 57 7.83 -6.40 7.40
N GLY A 58 8.44 -7.53 7.03
CA GLY A 58 8.17 -8.83 7.68
C GLY A 58 6.73 -9.36 7.46
N VAL A 59 6.05 -8.91 6.40
CA VAL A 59 4.66 -9.30 6.11
C VAL A 59 4.63 -10.71 5.53
N THR A 60 3.89 -11.63 6.15
CA THR A 60 3.89 -13.07 5.81
C THR A 60 2.52 -13.66 5.43
N GLY A 61 1.50 -12.84 5.14
CA GLY A 61 0.15 -13.32 4.84
C GLY A 61 -0.58 -12.50 3.78
N THR A 62 -1.47 -13.16 3.04
CA THR A 62 -2.37 -12.55 2.04
C THR A 62 -3.70 -12.26 2.73
N ASP A 63 -3.95 -11.01 3.15
CA ASP A 63 -5.30 -10.61 3.57
C ASP A 63 -6.12 -10.42 2.29
N ARG A 64 -6.91 -11.44 1.93
CA ARG A 64 -7.77 -11.43 0.74
C ARG A 64 -8.89 -10.39 0.94
N TRP A 65 -8.64 -9.15 0.51
CA TRP A 65 -9.65 -8.10 0.41
C TRP A 65 -10.54 -8.38 -0.80
N ALA A 66 -11.85 -8.56 -0.58
CA ALA A 66 -12.87 -8.75 -1.61
C ALA A 66 -13.82 -7.55 -1.61
N PRO A 67 -13.83 -6.69 -2.63
CA PRO A 67 -14.73 -5.55 -2.67
C PRO A 67 -15.94 -5.94 -3.48
N GLU A 68 -17.09 -6.02 -2.81
CA GLU A 68 -18.36 -5.82 -3.50
C GLU A 68 -18.38 -4.34 -3.91
N MET A 69 -18.02 -4.05 -5.16
CA MET A 69 -17.84 -2.70 -5.71
C MET A 69 -19.18 -1.94 -5.76
N PRO A 70 -19.38 -0.81 -5.06
CA PRO A 70 -20.51 0.08 -5.27
C PRO A 70 -19.99 1.40 -5.86
N TRP A 71 -19.69 1.40 -7.14
CA TRP A 71 -19.64 2.65 -7.90
C TRP A 71 -20.50 2.47 -9.15
N SER A 72 -21.69 3.07 -9.10
CA SER A 72 -22.53 3.44 -10.23
C SER A 72 -22.70 4.94 -10.23
#